data_AF-A0A183HXM0-F1
#
_entry.id   AF-A0A183HXM0-F1
#
_cell.length_a   1.000
_cell.length_b   1.000
_cell.length_c   1.000
_cell.angle_alpha   90.00
_cell.angle_beta   90.00
_cell.angle_gamma   90.00
#
_symmetry.space_group_name_H-M   'P 1'
#
loop_
_entity.id
_entity.type
_entity.pdbx_description
1 polymer ?
#
loop_
_entity_poly.entity_id
_entity_poly.type
_entity_poly.pdbx_seq_one_letter_code
_entity_poly.pdbx_strand_id
1 'polypeptide(L)' 'MTARRPVPLEHFLYTGQDGKTKKDMFKIIDSNGQFIQKGYSLASAAKANIRKANANVGPVGYRPNNKILSYFENSRTFLI' A
#
# COMPACT_ATOMS: atom_id res chain seq x y z
N MET A 1 -32.72 -30.01 -6.75
CA MET A 1 -31.82 -28.91 -6.36
C MET A 1 -30.49 -29.08 -7.09
N THR A 2 -29.95 -28.03 -7.70
CA THR A 2 -28.68 -28.11 -8.45
C THR A 2 -27.50 -27.85 -7.51
N ALA A 3 -26.79 -28.92 -7.13
CA ALA A 3 -25.68 -28.86 -6.17
C ALA A 3 -24.43 -28.11 -6.69
N ARG A 4 -24.29 -27.95 -8.01
CA ARG A 4 -23.12 -27.32 -8.64
C ARG A 4 -23.55 -26.35 -9.73
N ARG A 5 -22.72 -25.33 -9.99
CA ARG A 5 -22.97 -24.35 -11.04
C ARG A 5 -22.96 -25.03 -12.42
N PRO A 6 -23.89 -24.70 -13.34
CA PRO A 6 -23.88 -25.23 -14.70
C PRO A 6 -22.59 -24.89 -15.47
N VAL A 7 -21.95 -23.78 -15.11
CA VAL A 7 -20.70 -23.31 -15.70
C VAL A 7 -19.64 -23.18 -14.60
N PRO A 8 -18.46 -23.83 -14.74
CA PRO A 8 -17.33 -23.66 -13.83
C PRO A 8 -16.81 -22.23 -13.88
N LEU A 9 -16.59 -21.61 -12.71
CA LEU A 9 -16.13 -20.22 -12.59
C LEU A 9 -14.84 -20.15 -11.80
N GLU A 10 -13.95 -19.26 -12.23
CA GLU A 10 -12.72 -18.91 -11.51
C GLU A 10 -12.85 -17.52 -10.91
N HIS A 11 -12.27 -17.30 -9.72
CA HIS A 11 -12.30 -15.98 -9.08
C HIS A 11 -10.89 -15.42 -8.98
N PHE A 12 -10.78 -14.12 -9.26
CA PHE A 12 -9.53 -13.38 -9.20
C PHE A 12 -9.67 -12.17 -8.29
N LEU A 13 -8.61 -11.86 -7.54
CA LEU A 13 -8.49 -10.61 -6.79
C LEU A 13 -7.64 -9.62 -7.59
N TYR A 14 -8.25 -8.48 -7.91
CA TYR A 14 -7.55 -7.36 -8.51
C TYR A 14 -7.01 -6.44 -7.41
N THR A 15 -5.73 -6.09 -7.48
CA THR A 15 -5.10 -5.19 -6.49
C THR A 15 -4.50 -3.94 -7.11
N GLY A 16 -4.70 -3.72 -8.42
CA GLY A 16 -4.16 -2.55 -9.09
C GLY A 16 -4.75 -1.25 -8.57
N GLN A 17 -3.87 -0.27 -8.32
CA GLN A 17 -4.22 1.07 -7.82
C GLN A 17 -3.63 2.17 -8.70
N ASP A 18 -2.52 1.89 -9.40
CA ASP A 18 -1.78 2.82 -10.25
C ASP A 18 -1.40 2.17 -11.60
N GLY A 19 -0.70 2.92 -12.46
CA GLY A 19 -0.25 2.42 -13.76
C GLY A 19 0.72 1.23 -13.66
N LYS A 20 1.45 1.09 -12.55
CA LYS A 20 2.42 0.00 -12.33
C LYS A 20 1.72 -1.30 -11.90
N THR A 21 0.76 -1.20 -10.98
CA THR A 21 0.01 -2.35 -10.43
C THR A 21 -1.25 -2.68 -11.23
N LYS A 22 -1.52 -1.97 -12.35
CA LYS A 22 -2.70 -2.18 -13.21
C LYS A 22 -2.89 -3.63 -13.67
N LYS A 23 -1.84 -4.43 -13.74
CA LYS A 23 -1.88 -5.83 -14.19
C LYS A 23 -1.95 -6.84 -13.03
N ASP A 24 -1.97 -6.38 -11.78
CA ASP A 24 -1.95 -7.24 -10.62
C ASP A 24 -3.32 -7.90 -10.41
N MET A 25 -3.43 -9.13 -10.89
CA MET A 25 -4.61 -9.98 -10.81
C MET A 25 -4.22 -11.38 -10.34
N PHE A 26 -4.78 -11.81 -9.22
CA PHE A 26 -4.39 -13.06 -8.55
C PHE A 26 -5.56 -14.03 -8.48
N LYS A 27 -5.40 -15.24 -9.02
CA LYS A 27 -6.44 -16.29 -8.93
C LYS A 27 -6.56 -16.81 -7.50
N ILE A 28 -7.77 -16.78 -6.95
CA ILE A 28 -8.07 -17.21 -5.57
C ILE A 28 -9.01 -18.41 -5.50
N ILE A 29 -9.81 -18.66 -6.54
CA ILE A 29 -10.70 -19.83 -6.61
C ILE A 29 -10.56 -20.44 -8.00
N ASP A 30 -10.34 -21.75 -8.06
CA ASP A 30 -10.31 -22.51 -9.30
C ASP A 30 -11.71 -22.87 -9.81
N SER A 31 -11.79 -23.42 -11.03
CA SER A 31 -13.04 -23.85 -11.65
C SER A 31 -13.75 -24.96 -10.86
N ASN A 32 -13.03 -25.72 -10.03
CA ASN A 32 -13.57 -26.77 -9.19
C ASN A 32 -14.19 -26.25 -7.88
N GLY A 33 -13.94 -24.97 -7.54
CA GLY A 33 -14.34 -24.33 -6.28
C GLY A 33 -13.31 -24.44 -5.17
N GLN A 34 -12.09 -24.89 -5.45
CA GLN A 34 -10.99 -24.97 -4.50
C GLN A 34 -10.35 -23.59 -4.29
N PHE A 35 -10.09 -23.28 -3.02
CA PHE A 35 -9.44 -22.03 -2.64
C PHE A 35 -7.92 -22.12 -2.80
N ILE A 36 -7.35 -21.19 -3.54
CA ILE A 36 -5.91 -21.09 -3.80
C ILE A 36 -5.29 -20.12 -2.79
N GLN A 37 -4.87 -20.64 -1.65
CA GLN A 37 -4.28 -19.84 -0.57
C GLN A 37 -3.04 -19.04 -1.01
N LYS A 38 -2.23 -19.61 -1.92
CA LYS A 38 -1.08 -18.92 -2.51
C LYS A 38 -1.47 -17.62 -3.22
N GLY A 39 -2.55 -17.66 -4.02
CA GLY A 39 -3.04 -16.50 -4.75
C GLY A 39 -3.54 -15.41 -3.81
N TYR A 40 -4.25 -15.80 -2.74
CA TYR A 40 -4.69 -14.87 -1.71
C TYR A 40 -3.52 -14.22 -0.95
N SER A 41 -2.52 -15.02 -0.55
CA SER A 41 -1.32 -14.51 0.13
C SER A 41 -0.59 -13.48 -0.73
N LEU A 42 -0.36 -13.78 -2.00
CA LEU A 42 0.26 -12.85 -2.95
C LEU A 42 -0.54 -11.56 -3.11
N ALA A 43 -1.86 -11.66 -3.24
CA ALA A 43 -2.71 -10.48 -3.38
C ALA A 43 -2.70 -9.60 -2.11
N SER A 44 -2.70 -10.22 -0.93
CA SER A 44 -2.59 -9.49 0.34
C SER A 44 -1.25 -8.78 0.49
N ALA A 45 -0.15 -9.42 0.07
CA ALA A 45 1.18 -8.84 0.06
C ALA A 45 1.28 -7.66 -0.93
N ALA A 46 0.75 -7.81 -2.14
CA ALA A 46 0.67 -6.74 -3.14
C ALA A 46 -0.07 -5.52 -2.60
N LYS A 47 -1.25 -5.75 -1.98
CA LYS A 47 -2.03 -4.68 -1.34
C LYS A 47 -1.31 -4.03 -0.17
N ALA A 48 -0.59 -4.81 0.64
CA ALA A 48 0.21 -4.27 1.75
C ALA A 48 1.37 -3.39 1.25
N ASN A 49 2.02 -3.78 0.16
CA ASN A 49 3.10 -3.01 -0.45
C ASN A 49 2.61 -1.66 -0.97
N ILE A 50 1.41 -1.60 -1.58
CA ILE A 50 0.78 -0.33 -1.99
C ILE A 50 0.55 0.59 -0.78
N ARG A 51 0.04 0.06 0.33
CA ARG A 51 -0.17 0.84 1.56
C ARG A 51 1.15 1.37 2.13
N LYS A 52 2.21 0.55 2.14
CA LYS A 52 3.55 0.97 2.59
C LYS A 52 4.15 2.04 1.68
N ALA A 53 3.98 1.91 0.36
CA ALA A 53 4.43 2.93 -0.58
C ALA A 53 3.77 4.28 -0.25
N ASN A 54 2.45 4.30 -0.11
CA ASN A 54 1.69 5.52 0.20
C ASN A 54 2.01 6.12 1.59
N ALA A 55 2.32 5.29 2.58
CA ALA A 55 2.70 5.76 3.92
C ALA A 55 4.00 6.59 3.92
N ASN A 56 4.90 6.36 2.96
CA ASN A 56 6.14 7.13 2.81
C ASN A 56 5.96 8.40 1.94
N VAL A 57 4.76 8.68 1.44
CA VAL A 57 4.43 9.86 0.62
C VAL A 57 3.63 10.90 1.42
N GLY A 58 3.76 10.90 2.74
CA GLY A 58 3.30 12.00 3.59
C GLY A 58 4.28 13.19 3.55
N PRO A 59 3.88 14.39 4.01
CA PRO A 59 4.78 15.53 4.09
C PRO A 59 5.98 15.14 4.94
N VAL A 60 7.17 15.10 4.33
CA VAL A 60 8.44 14.97 5.06
C VAL A 60 8.44 16.10 6.08
N GLY A 61 8.53 15.75 7.37
CA GLY A 61 8.36 16.67 8.50
C GLY A 61 9.16 17.96 8.31
N TYR A 62 8.60 19.05 8.87
CA TYR A 62 9.21 20.38 8.85
C TYR A 62 10.72 20.30 9.07
N ARG A 63 11.50 20.67 8.04
CA ARG A 63 12.94 20.88 8.13
C ARG A 63 13.14 22.30 8.65
N PRO A 64 13.44 22.52 9.94
CA PRO A 64 13.73 23.86 10.42
C PRO A 64 14.93 24.42 9.66
N ASN A 65 14.77 25.64 9.14
CA ASN A 65 15.86 26.36 8.52
C ASN A 65 16.82 26.83 9.62
N ASN A 66 18.08 26.39 9.57
CA ASN A 66 19.12 26.72 10.57
C ASN A 66 19.32 28.23 10.79
N LYS A 67 18.83 29.09 9.88
CA LYS A 67 18.87 30.55 10.06
C LYS A 67 18.09 31.05 11.27
N ILE A 68 16.99 30.39 11.65
CA ILE A 68 16.17 30.83 12.79
C ILE A 68 16.91 30.60 14.12
N LEU A 69 17.64 29.48 14.23
CA LEU A 69 18.43 29.16 15.44
C LEU A 69 19.58 30.15 15.67
N SER A 70 20.21 30.66 14.61
CA SER A 70 21.27 31.67 14.75
C SER A 70 20.76 33.02 15.27
N TYR A 71 19.50 33.39 15.01
CA TYR A 71 18.96 34.64 15.56
C TYR A 71 18.69 34.55 17.07
N PHE A 72 18.29 33.37 17.58
CA PHE A 72 18.05 33.17 19.01
C PHE A 72 19.34 33.00 19.83
N GLU A 73 20.39 32.41 19.26
CA GLU A 73 21.72 32.33 19.89
C GLU A 73 22.35 33.73 20.03
N ASN A 74 22.29 34.56 18.98
CA ASN A 74 22.89 35.89 18.98
C ASN A 74 22.12 36.94 19.81
N SER A 75 20.88 36.64 20.22
CA SER A 75 20.08 37.55 21.07
C SER A 75 20.16 37.22 22.56
N ARG A 76 20.70 36.04 22.93
CA ARG A 76 21.01 35.70 24.34
C ARG A 76 22.32 36.33 24.85
N THR A 77 23.12 36.91 23.96
CA THR A 77 24.39 37.56 24.29
C THR A 77 24.25 39.03 24.70
N PHE A 78 23.05 39.63 24.61
CA PHE A 78 22.79 41.06 24.85
C PHE A 78 21.94 41.37 26.09
N LEU A 79 21.61 40.38 26.94
CA LEU A 79 21.04 40.62 28.26
C LEU A 79 22.08 40.27 29.33
N ILE A 80 22.89 41.27 29.67
CA ILE A 80 23.64 41.38 30.94
C ILE A 80 23.04 42.58 31.68
#